data_AF-A0A497P3H3-F1
#
_entry.id   AF-A0A497P3H3-F1
#
_cell.length_a   1.000
_cell.length_b   1.000
_cell.length_c   1.000
_cell.angle_alpha   90.00
_cell.angle_beta   90.00
_cell.angle_gamma   90.00
#
_symmetry.space_group_name_H-M   'P 1'
#
loop_
_entity.id
_entity.type
_entity.pdbx_description
1 polymer ?
#
loop_
_entity_poly.entity_id
_entity_poly.type
_entity_poly.pdbx_seq_one_letter_code
_entity_poly.pdbx_strand_id
1 'polypeptide(L)'
;MIEKVTEKVLLDILKDLFVRKRTSNLRKVLARVNLSTKRFQEIWEDWWEGETPPKEEVDLILVFQELDKPFLVGIEVEYFRGKRSPYSGLEQVLSYGLFGFDSLVLWHVFAPSLENKFIERYVKPVRELVEGFNLPVVYIATKFFEDGKFEYFHPFSTSFKYSAIDFLSSLERSCINKTNPLLYNDEVRKRKDVLKVILNIPG
;
A
#
# COMPACT_ATOMS: atom_id res chain seq x y z
N MET A 1 13.32 19.96 1.31
CA MET A 1 13.12 19.04 2.46
C MET A 1 12.69 17.65 2.03
N ILE A 2 11.57 17.45 1.31
CA ILE A 2 11.08 16.08 1.01
C ILE A 2 12.08 15.24 0.21
N GLU A 3 12.86 15.85 -0.69
CA GLU A 3 13.84 15.15 -1.53
C GLU A 3 14.95 14.41 -0.77
N LYS A 4 15.26 14.85 0.45
CA LYS A 4 16.39 14.33 1.24
C LYS A 4 15.95 13.39 2.36
N VAL A 5 14.64 13.21 2.57
CA VAL A 5 14.16 12.34 3.64
C VAL A 5 14.41 10.87 3.31
N THR A 6 14.50 10.05 4.35
CA THR A 6 14.50 8.59 4.21
C THR A 6 13.08 8.10 3.95
N GLU A 7 12.94 6.89 3.41
CA GLU A 7 11.64 6.24 3.18
C GLU A 7 10.83 6.17 4.49
N LYS A 8 11.47 5.80 5.61
CA LYS A 8 10.82 5.81 6.94
C LYS A 8 10.23 7.18 7.33
N VAL A 9 10.97 8.26 7.07
CA VAL A 9 10.47 9.62 7.34
C VAL A 9 9.36 10.01 6.36
N LEU A 10 9.45 9.60 5.09
CA LEU A 10 8.37 9.78 4.13
C LEU A 10 7.08 9.10 4.60
N LEU A 11 7.16 7.86 5.10
CA LEU A 11 6.01 7.13 5.63
C LEU A 11 5.34 7.86 6.80
N ASP A 12 6.14 8.42 7.71
CA ASP A 12 5.61 9.22 8.81
C ASP A 12 4.91 10.50 8.32
N ILE A 13 5.50 11.18 7.32
CA ILE A 13 4.89 12.36 6.68
C ILE A 13 3.56 11.99 6.00
N LEU A 14 3.52 10.89 5.25
CA LEU A 14 2.32 10.42 4.55
C LEU A 14 1.22 10.03 5.55
N LYS A 15 1.58 9.31 6.62
CA LYS A 15 0.66 8.97 7.70
C LYS A 15 0.03 10.22 8.30
N ASP A 16 0.85 11.18 8.70
CA ASP A 16 0.39 12.44 9.29
C ASP A 16 -0.51 13.22 8.33
N LEU A 17 -0.13 13.28 7.06
CA LEU A 17 -0.91 13.94 6.01
C LEU A 17 -2.29 13.29 5.87
N PHE A 18 -2.36 11.96 5.78
CA PHE A 18 -3.60 11.22 5.59
C PHE A 18 -4.50 11.25 6.83
N VAL A 19 -3.92 11.28 8.04
CA VAL A 19 -4.70 11.51 9.27
C VAL A 19 -5.33 12.92 9.27
N ARG A 20 -4.57 13.95 8.87
CA ARG A 20 -5.06 15.34 8.83
C ARG A 20 -6.02 15.62 7.67
N LYS A 21 -5.86 14.93 6.54
CA LYS A 21 -6.59 15.15 5.28
C LYS A 21 -7.36 13.89 4.85
N ARG A 22 -7.99 13.21 5.81
CA ARG A 22 -8.74 11.98 5.54
C ARG A 22 -10.03 12.23 4.76
N THR A 23 -10.42 11.26 3.95
CA THR A 23 -11.78 11.17 3.37
C THR A 23 -12.79 10.81 4.47
N SER A 24 -14.08 10.91 4.16
CA SER A 24 -15.15 10.48 5.08
C SER A 24 -15.08 8.99 5.41
N ASN A 25 -14.51 8.17 4.52
CA ASN A 25 -14.47 6.72 4.64
C ASN A 25 -13.17 6.20 5.26
N LEU A 26 -12.08 6.97 5.23
CA LEU A 26 -10.82 6.57 5.86
C LEU A 26 -10.94 6.64 7.40
N ARG A 27 -10.99 5.48 8.04
CA ARG A 27 -11.15 5.32 9.49
C ARG A 27 -9.82 5.30 10.22
N LYS A 28 -8.80 4.65 9.65
CA LYS A 28 -7.52 4.42 10.31
C LYS A 28 -6.37 4.45 9.32
N VAL A 29 -5.24 4.99 9.78
CA VAL A 29 -3.96 5.01 9.06
C VAL A 29 -2.90 4.49 10.02
N LEU A 30 -2.23 3.42 9.63
CA LEU A 30 -1.07 2.87 10.34
C LEU A 30 0.13 2.94 9.39
N ALA A 31 1.32 3.06 9.95
CA ALA A 31 2.56 3.02 9.19
C ALA A 31 3.55 2.10 9.89
N ARG A 32 4.41 1.44 9.10
CA ARG A 32 5.52 0.61 9.58
C ARG A 32 5.04 -0.46 10.56
N VAL A 33 4.01 -1.20 10.16
CA VAL A 33 3.38 -2.22 10.99
C VAL A 33 4.11 -3.54 10.79
N ASN A 34 4.91 -3.91 11.78
CA ASN A 34 5.59 -5.19 11.77
C ASN A 34 4.61 -6.33 12.09
N LEU A 35 4.33 -7.19 11.12
CA LEU A 35 3.46 -8.36 11.30
C LEU A 35 4.21 -9.58 11.87
N SER A 36 5.53 -9.50 12.05
CA SER A 36 6.36 -10.56 12.65
C SER A 36 6.49 -10.45 14.18
N THR A 37 5.58 -9.75 14.86
CA THR A 37 5.57 -9.73 16.33
C THR A 37 5.43 -11.15 16.89
N LYS A 38 6.04 -11.41 18.05
CA LYS A 38 5.93 -12.71 18.74
C LYS A 38 4.48 -13.18 18.86
N ARG A 39 3.56 -12.27 19.17
CA ARG A 39 2.12 -12.55 19.23
C ARG A 39 1.53 -13.02 17.91
N PHE A 40 1.92 -12.41 16.79
CA PHE A 40 1.45 -12.84 15.47
C PHE A 40 2.05 -14.20 15.10
N GLN A 41 3.33 -14.42 15.40
CA GLN A 41 4.00 -15.71 15.16
C GLN A 41 3.36 -16.84 15.96
N GLU A 42 3.12 -16.65 17.25
CA GLU A 42 2.42 -17.63 18.10
C GLU A 42 1.03 -17.94 17.56
N ILE A 43 0.22 -16.91 17.25
CA ILE A 43 -1.10 -17.13 16.63
C ILE A 43 -0.96 -17.82 15.26
N TRP A 44 0.12 -17.57 14.52
CA TRP A 44 0.30 -18.20 13.22
C TRP A 44 0.62 -19.68 13.35
N GLU A 45 1.62 -20.01 14.16
CA GLU A 45 2.08 -21.38 14.42
C GLU A 45 0.99 -22.24 15.08
N ASP A 46 0.17 -21.65 15.95
CA ASP A 46 -0.90 -22.37 16.65
C ASP A 46 -2.09 -22.72 15.74
N TRP A 47 -2.32 -21.94 14.67
CA TRP A 47 -3.54 -22.03 13.84
C TRP A 47 -3.31 -22.44 12.39
N TRP A 48 -2.09 -22.32 11.86
CA TRP A 48 -1.77 -22.60 10.46
C TRP A 48 -0.48 -23.41 10.31
N GLU A 49 -0.49 -24.36 9.37
CA GLU A 49 0.68 -25.18 9.06
C GLU A 49 1.63 -24.42 8.10
N GLY A 50 2.95 -24.50 8.37
CA GLY A 50 4.01 -23.95 7.52
C GLY A 50 4.73 -22.73 8.10
N GLU A 51 5.82 -22.33 7.45
CA GLU A 51 6.54 -21.11 7.84
C GLU A 51 5.63 -19.88 7.70
N THR A 52 5.73 -18.94 8.65
CA THR A 52 5.09 -17.64 8.51
C THR A 52 5.52 -17.01 7.18
N PRO A 53 4.60 -16.44 6.39
CA PRO A 53 4.95 -15.59 5.26
C PRO A 53 6.02 -14.59 5.70
N PRO A 54 6.91 -14.16 4.78
CA PRO A 54 8.11 -13.41 5.13
C PRO A 54 7.81 -12.28 6.12
N LYS A 55 8.74 -12.07 7.05
CA LYS A 55 8.65 -11.17 8.21
C LYS A 55 8.62 -9.71 7.76
N GLU A 56 7.54 -9.29 7.13
CA GLU A 56 7.47 -8.03 6.42
C GLU A 56 6.76 -6.98 7.27
N GLU A 57 7.41 -5.83 7.37
CA GLU A 57 6.82 -4.61 7.89
C GLU A 57 5.93 -4.04 6.78
N VAL A 58 4.64 -3.88 7.07
CA VAL A 58 3.73 -3.22 6.12
C VAL A 58 3.92 -1.72 6.24
N ASP A 59 4.36 -1.10 5.15
CA ASP A 59 4.71 0.33 5.12
C ASP A 59 3.55 1.23 5.52
N LEU A 60 2.38 1.04 4.90
CA LEU A 60 1.13 1.69 5.30
C LEU A 60 -0.04 0.71 5.30
N ILE A 61 -0.89 0.83 6.31
CA ILE A 61 -2.21 0.19 6.33
C ILE A 61 -3.27 1.29 6.36
N LEU A 62 -4.13 1.31 5.36
CA LEU A 62 -5.32 2.15 5.34
C LEU A 62 -6.54 1.29 5.62
N VAL A 63 -7.42 1.77 6.50
CA VAL A 63 -8.68 1.11 6.80
C VAL A 63 -9.82 2.03 6.36
N PHE A 64 -10.49 1.64 5.27
CA PHE A 64 -11.68 2.31 4.77
C PHE A 64 -12.95 1.67 5.36
N GLN A 65 -14.03 2.43 5.36
CA GLN A 65 -15.37 1.93 5.65
C GLN A 65 -16.07 1.62 4.32
N GLU A 66 -16.31 0.35 4.02
CA GLU A 66 -17.01 -0.09 2.81
C GLU A 66 -18.22 -0.96 3.22
N LEU A 67 -19.43 -0.56 2.84
CA LEU A 67 -20.68 -1.25 3.18
C LEU A 67 -20.79 -1.66 4.66
N ASP A 68 -20.49 -0.71 5.56
CA ASP A 68 -20.48 -0.89 7.02
C ASP A 68 -19.46 -1.93 7.55
N LYS A 69 -18.50 -2.34 6.73
CA LYS A 69 -17.40 -3.22 7.13
C LYS A 69 -16.03 -2.55 6.94
N PRO A 70 -15.03 -2.90 7.77
CA PRO A 70 -13.66 -2.48 7.52
C PRO A 70 -13.09 -3.11 6.24
N PHE A 71 -12.53 -2.27 5.39
CA PHE A 71 -11.79 -2.65 4.19
C PHE A 71 -10.30 -2.30 4.39
N LEU A 72 -9.47 -3.33 4.51
CA LEU A 72 -8.05 -3.24 4.88
C LEU A 72 -7.18 -3.21 3.62
N VAL A 73 -6.46 -2.10 3.42
CA VAL A 73 -5.52 -1.94 2.31
C VAL A 73 -4.10 -2.02 2.85
N GLY A 74 -3.33 -2.99 2.37
CA GLY A 74 -1.91 -3.12 2.63
C GLY A 74 -1.13 -2.44 1.51
N ILE A 75 -0.24 -1.51 1.86
CA ILE A 75 0.52 -0.71 0.90
C ILE A 75 2.00 -0.93 1.15
N GLU A 76 2.72 -1.27 0.08
CA GLU A 76 4.18 -1.25 0.00
C GLU A 76 4.63 0.02 -0.72
N VAL A 77 5.54 0.78 -0.12
CA VAL A 77 5.98 2.09 -0.62
C VAL A 77 7.45 2.03 -0.99
N GLU A 78 7.72 2.26 -2.27
CA GLU A 78 9.09 2.33 -2.78
C GLU A 78 9.46 3.78 -3.09
N TYR A 79 10.37 4.37 -2.31
CA TYR A 79 10.77 5.77 -2.49
C TYR A 79 12.01 5.92 -3.40
N PHE A 80 11.77 6.37 -4.63
CA PHE A 80 12.79 6.59 -5.64
C PHE A 80 13.38 8.00 -5.53
N ARG A 81 14.65 8.07 -5.10
CA ARG A 81 15.51 9.26 -5.19
C ARG A 81 16.59 9.15 -6.27
N GLY A 82 16.62 8.04 -7.00
CA GLY A 82 17.63 7.71 -8.00
C GLY A 82 17.37 6.34 -8.61
N LYS A 83 18.41 5.68 -9.12
CA LYS A 83 18.29 4.32 -9.68
C LYS A 83 18.03 3.29 -8.58
N ARG A 84 16.91 2.57 -8.68
CA ARG A 84 16.58 1.34 -7.93
C ARG A 84 16.16 0.26 -8.94
N SER A 85 15.82 -0.94 -8.48
CA SER A 85 15.06 -1.88 -9.30
C SER A 85 13.61 -1.35 -9.44
N PRO A 86 13.02 -1.31 -10.65
CA PRO A 86 11.61 -0.97 -10.81
C PRO A 86 10.69 -2.04 -10.21
N TYR A 87 11.18 -3.25 -9.94
CA TYR A 87 10.38 -4.36 -9.41
C TYR A 87 10.45 -4.48 -7.88
N SER A 88 11.10 -3.52 -7.21
CA SER A 88 11.21 -3.51 -5.74
C SER A 88 9.80 -3.48 -5.12
N GLY A 89 9.62 -4.16 -4.00
CA GLY A 89 8.32 -4.24 -3.32
C GLY A 89 7.28 -5.18 -3.93
N LEU A 90 7.48 -5.72 -5.15
CA LEU A 90 6.48 -6.57 -5.81
C LEU A 90 6.27 -7.93 -5.12
N GLU A 91 7.33 -8.56 -4.64
CA GLU A 91 7.22 -9.81 -3.86
C GLU A 91 6.49 -9.56 -2.54
N GLN A 92 6.91 -8.52 -1.84
CA GLN A 92 6.38 -8.12 -0.53
C GLN A 92 4.89 -7.75 -0.60
N VAL A 93 4.48 -6.92 -1.56
CA VAL A 93 3.06 -6.55 -1.73
C VAL A 93 2.17 -7.75 -2.07
N LEU A 94 2.69 -8.76 -2.79
CA LEU A 94 1.95 -9.99 -3.06
C LEU A 94 1.82 -10.86 -1.81
N SER A 95 2.86 -10.87 -0.96
CA SER A 95 2.86 -11.57 0.33
C SER A 95 1.73 -11.08 1.24
N TYR A 96 1.39 -9.79 1.19
CA TYR A 96 0.26 -9.18 1.93
C TYR A 96 -1.07 -9.91 1.68
N GLY A 97 -1.23 -10.51 0.51
CA GLY A 97 -2.41 -11.31 0.19
C GLY A 97 -2.64 -12.48 1.16
N LEU A 98 -1.57 -13.08 1.70
CA LEU A 98 -1.64 -14.22 2.63
C LEU A 98 -2.13 -13.83 4.02
N PHE A 99 -1.95 -12.57 4.42
CA PHE A 99 -2.41 -12.02 5.70
C PHE A 99 -3.89 -11.64 5.70
N GLY A 100 -4.53 -11.59 4.53
CA GLY A 100 -5.95 -11.29 4.39
C GLY A 100 -6.28 -9.81 4.24
N PHE A 101 -5.34 -8.98 3.77
CA PHE A 101 -5.67 -7.64 3.27
C PHE A 101 -6.68 -7.73 2.13
N ASP A 102 -7.62 -6.77 2.07
CA ASP A 102 -8.68 -6.69 1.05
C ASP A 102 -8.14 -6.21 -0.29
N SER A 103 -7.14 -5.33 -0.30
CA SER A 103 -6.45 -4.89 -1.50
C SER A 103 -4.97 -4.68 -1.23
N LEU A 104 -4.16 -4.93 -2.26
CA LEU A 104 -2.70 -4.94 -2.21
C LEU A 104 -2.20 -3.79 -3.09
N VAL A 105 -1.44 -2.86 -2.54
CA VAL A 105 -1.01 -1.65 -3.27
C VAL A 105 0.50 -1.59 -3.34
N LEU A 106 1.03 -1.54 -4.56
CA LEU A 106 2.43 -1.17 -4.79
C LEU A 106 2.45 0.31 -5.14
N TRP A 107 3.08 1.11 -4.30
CA TRP A 107 3.15 2.55 -4.49
C TRP A 107 4.59 3.02 -4.69
N HIS A 108 4.92 3.35 -5.94
CA HIS A 108 6.17 4.00 -6.26
C HIS A 108 6.04 5.51 -6.05
N VAL A 109 6.80 6.04 -5.10
CA VAL A 109 6.90 7.47 -4.84
C VAL A 109 8.21 7.98 -5.40
N PHE A 110 8.17 8.96 -6.29
CA PHE A 110 9.34 9.56 -6.91
C PHE A 110 9.63 10.92 -6.29
N ALA A 111 10.91 11.21 -6.05
CA ALA A 111 11.34 12.53 -5.62
C ALA A 111 10.99 13.60 -6.68
N PRO A 112 10.56 14.81 -6.26
CA PRO A 112 10.22 15.90 -7.17
C PRO A 112 11.26 16.22 -8.25
N SER A 113 12.55 16.16 -7.88
CA SER A 113 13.70 16.44 -8.74
C SER A 113 13.96 15.42 -9.85
N LEU A 114 13.35 14.23 -9.79
CA LEU A 114 13.53 13.23 -10.85
C LEU A 114 12.81 13.65 -12.13
N GLU A 115 13.49 13.53 -13.26
CA GLU A 115 12.91 13.85 -14.57
C GLU A 115 11.75 12.90 -14.92
N ASN A 116 10.68 13.43 -15.51
CA ASN A 116 9.52 12.62 -15.90
C ASN A 116 9.91 11.47 -16.86
N LYS A 117 10.85 11.72 -17.80
CA LYS A 117 11.37 10.68 -18.70
C LYS A 117 12.15 9.58 -17.96
N PHE A 118 12.74 9.88 -16.81
CA PHE A 118 13.34 8.86 -15.96
C PHE A 118 12.25 8.01 -15.30
N ILE A 119 11.22 8.65 -14.75
CA ILE A 119 10.10 7.98 -14.07
C ILE A 119 9.34 7.04 -15.03
N GLU A 120 9.01 7.50 -16.23
CA GLU A 120 8.29 6.69 -17.23
C GLU A 120 9.02 5.39 -17.60
N ARG A 121 10.36 5.39 -17.58
CA ARG A 121 11.19 4.19 -17.82
C ARG A 121 11.04 3.14 -16.72
N TYR A 122 10.69 3.56 -15.51
CA TYR A 122 10.43 2.69 -14.36
C TYR A 122 8.98 2.27 -14.30
N VAL A 123 8.05 3.18 -14.58
CA VAL A 123 6.61 2.94 -14.48
C VAL A 123 6.12 1.95 -15.54
N LYS A 124 6.58 2.12 -16.79
CA LYS A 124 6.15 1.29 -17.93
C LYS A 124 6.31 -0.23 -17.70
N PRO A 125 7.50 -0.77 -17.37
CA PRO A 125 7.67 -2.22 -17.22
C PRO A 125 6.86 -2.80 -16.06
N VAL A 126 6.67 -2.05 -14.98
CA VAL A 126 5.89 -2.49 -13.81
C VAL A 126 4.42 -2.55 -14.15
N ARG A 127 3.92 -1.52 -14.84
CA ARG A 127 2.55 -1.51 -15.38
C ARG A 127 2.32 -2.70 -16.30
N GLU A 128 3.21 -2.93 -17.27
CA GLU A 128 3.11 -4.05 -18.21
C GLU A 128 3.08 -5.41 -17.49
N LEU A 129 3.85 -5.57 -16.41
CA LEU A 129 3.84 -6.78 -15.61
C LEU A 129 2.53 -6.93 -14.83
N VAL A 130 2.12 -5.90 -14.07
CA VAL A 130 0.92 -5.94 -13.23
C VAL A 130 -0.36 -6.12 -14.07
N GLU A 131 -0.47 -5.42 -15.20
CA GLU A 131 -1.63 -5.51 -16.09
C GLU A 131 -1.56 -6.77 -16.97
N GLY A 132 -0.40 -7.06 -17.55
CA GLY A 132 -0.22 -8.18 -18.49
C GLY A 132 -0.39 -9.55 -17.83
N PHE A 133 0.07 -9.71 -16.59
CA PHE A 133 -0.18 -10.93 -15.80
C PHE A 133 -1.46 -10.85 -14.96
N ASN A 134 -2.21 -9.75 -15.06
CA ASN A 134 -3.39 -9.49 -14.23
C ASN A 134 -3.13 -9.74 -12.73
N LEU A 135 -1.98 -9.27 -12.23
CA LEU A 135 -1.63 -9.43 -10.82
C LEU A 135 -2.66 -8.71 -9.94
N PRO A 136 -2.99 -9.25 -8.75
CA PRO A 136 -3.96 -8.65 -7.82
C PRO A 136 -3.38 -7.47 -7.05
N VAL A 137 -2.64 -6.60 -7.73
CA VAL A 137 -1.97 -5.42 -7.17
C VAL A 137 -2.53 -4.16 -7.82
N VAL A 138 -2.94 -3.21 -6.99
CA VAL A 138 -3.16 -1.82 -7.38
C VAL A 138 -1.81 -1.16 -7.48
N TYR A 139 -1.35 -0.89 -8.70
CA TYR A 139 -0.11 -0.16 -8.91
C TYR A 139 -0.41 1.34 -8.92
N ILE A 140 0.41 2.13 -8.23
CA ILE A 140 0.36 3.59 -8.25
C ILE A 140 1.78 4.13 -8.38
N ALA A 141 1.95 5.13 -9.22
CA ALA A 141 3.20 5.87 -9.36
C ALA A 141 2.94 7.35 -9.24
N THR A 142 3.56 8.02 -8.28
CA THR A 142 3.39 9.48 -8.07
C THR A 142 4.70 10.18 -7.74
N LYS A 143 4.78 11.47 -8.03
CA LYS A 143 5.65 12.38 -7.28
C LYS A 143 4.91 12.91 -6.06
N PHE A 144 5.63 13.11 -4.96
CA PHE A 144 5.11 13.74 -3.75
C PHE A 144 5.84 15.05 -3.45
N PHE A 145 5.07 16.12 -3.23
CA PHE A 145 5.60 17.48 -3.02
C PHE A 145 5.40 17.97 -1.58
N GLU A 146 6.17 18.99 -1.20
CA GLU A 146 6.18 19.53 0.17
C GLU A 146 4.84 20.13 0.60
N ASP A 147 4.03 20.59 -0.35
CA ASP A 147 2.68 21.11 -0.10
C ASP A 147 1.64 19.99 0.11
N GLY A 148 2.08 18.73 0.21
CA GLY A 148 1.21 17.58 0.45
C GLY A 148 0.42 17.14 -0.78
N LYS A 149 0.87 17.52 -1.98
CA LYS A 149 0.23 17.16 -3.24
C LYS A 149 0.95 16.06 -4.00
N PHE A 150 0.22 15.44 -4.92
CA PHE A 150 0.65 14.29 -5.69
C PHE A 150 0.52 14.56 -7.19
N GLU A 151 1.54 14.28 -7.98
CA GLU A 151 1.46 14.25 -9.45
C GLU A 151 1.53 12.79 -9.90
N TYR A 152 0.59 12.35 -10.74
CA TYR A 152 0.46 10.95 -11.13
C TYR A 152 1.23 10.62 -12.40
N PHE A 153 1.83 9.43 -12.39
CA PHE A 153 2.41 8.75 -13.55
C PHE A 153 1.66 7.43 -13.87
N HIS A 154 0.96 6.87 -12.89
CA HIS A 154 0.03 5.74 -13.05
C HIS A 154 -1.00 5.77 -11.91
N PRO A 155 -2.32 5.55 -12.14
CA PRO A 155 -2.93 4.96 -13.34
C PRO A 155 -3.06 5.88 -14.56
N PHE A 156 -2.97 7.19 -14.36
CA PHE A 156 -2.96 8.19 -15.42
C PHE A 156 -1.68 9.02 -15.32
N SER A 157 -1.22 9.58 -16.44
CA SER A 157 -0.06 10.48 -16.48
C SER A 157 -0.57 11.89 -16.74
N THR A 158 -0.47 12.78 -15.74
CA THR A 158 -0.89 14.18 -15.85
C THR A 158 0.13 15.08 -15.17
N SER A 159 0.30 16.31 -15.66
CA SER A 159 1.10 17.34 -14.98
C SER A 159 0.34 18.04 -13.84
N PHE A 160 -0.88 17.58 -13.53
CA PHE A 160 -1.71 18.17 -12.49
C PHE A 160 -1.33 17.61 -11.11
N LYS A 161 -1.34 18.49 -10.11
CA LYS A 161 -1.07 18.14 -8.72
C LYS A 161 -2.37 18.01 -7.93
N TYR A 162 -2.65 16.80 -7.49
CA TYR A 162 -3.83 16.42 -6.74
C TYR A 162 -3.62 16.64 -5.24
N SER A 163 -4.68 17.01 -4.53
CA SER A 163 -4.63 17.09 -3.07
C SER A 163 -4.56 15.69 -2.44
N ALA A 164 -4.22 15.61 -1.15
CA ALA A 164 -4.26 14.35 -0.41
C ALA A 164 -5.67 13.71 -0.38
N ILE A 165 -6.73 14.52 -0.36
CA ILE A 165 -8.11 14.02 -0.38
C ILE A 165 -8.44 13.38 -1.73
N ASP A 166 -8.05 14.05 -2.83
CA ASP A 166 -8.24 13.52 -4.18
C ASP A 166 -7.45 12.22 -4.38
N PHE A 167 -6.19 12.19 -3.88
CA PHE A 167 -5.35 11.01 -3.90
C PHE A 167 -6.01 9.84 -3.16
N LEU A 168 -6.43 10.05 -1.91
CA LEU A 168 -7.08 9.02 -1.09
C LEU A 168 -8.38 8.51 -1.72
N SER A 169 -9.19 9.40 -2.29
CA SER A 169 -10.43 9.04 -2.97
C SER A 169 -10.18 8.20 -4.22
N SER A 170 -9.13 8.53 -4.98
CA SER A 170 -8.72 7.74 -6.14
C SER A 170 -8.18 6.38 -5.72
N LEU A 171 -7.33 6.34 -4.69
CA LEU A 171 -6.75 5.10 -4.14
C LEU A 171 -7.84 4.15 -3.64
N GLU A 172 -8.79 4.65 -2.85
CA GLU A 172 -9.94 3.89 -2.33
C GLU A 172 -10.72 3.22 -3.47
N ARG A 173 -11.07 4.00 -4.50
CA ARG A 173 -11.77 3.49 -5.68
C ARG A 173 -10.97 2.42 -6.42
N SER A 174 -9.66 2.62 -6.61
CA SER A 174 -8.80 1.63 -7.24
C SER A 174 -8.75 0.33 -6.43
N CYS A 175 -8.71 0.42 -5.11
CA CYS A 175 -8.65 -0.74 -4.21
C CYS A 175 -9.96 -1.53 -4.20
N ILE A 176 -11.12 -0.87 -4.15
CA ILE A 176 -12.43 -1.52 -4.22
C ILE A 176 -12.60 -2.30 -5.53
N ASN A 177 -12.07 -1.77 -6.63
CA ASN A 177 -12.14 -2.42 -7.95
C ASN A 177 -11.10 -3.52 -8.16
N LYS A 178 -10.13 -3.68 -7.25
CA LYS A 178 -9.04 -4.65 -7.39
C LYS A 178 -8.71 -5.26 -6.03
N THR A 179 -9.48 -6.28 -5.69
CA THR A 179 -9.40 -6.97 -4.42
C THR A 179 -8.46 -8.17 -4.46
N ASN A 180 -8.00 -8.58 -3.28
CA ASN A 180 -7.19 -9.78 -3.08
C ASN A 180 -8.01 -11.06 -3.36
N PRO A 181 -7.70 -11.82 -4.43
CA PRO A 181 -8.45 -13.04 -4.76
C PRO A 181 -8.22 -14.17 -3.76
N LEU A 182 -7.18 -14.10 -2.92
CA LEU A 182 -6.95 -15.12 -1.89
C LEU A 182 -8.02 -15.11 -0.81
N LEU A 183 -8.85 -14.07 -0.70
CA LEU A 183 -9.99 -14.03 0.22
C LEU A 183 -11.10 -15.03 -0.12
N TYR A 184 -11.07 -15.70 -1.29
CA TYR A 184 -11.92 -16.85 -1.56
C TYR A 184 -11.52 -18.09 -0.75
N ASN A 185 -10.32 -18.09 -0.16
CA ASN A 185 -9.85 -19.14 0.74
C ASN A 185 -10.29 -18.83 2.19
N ASP A 186 -11.01 -19.77 2.81
CA ASP A 186 -11.49 -19.70 4.20
C ASP A 186 -10.38 -19.42 5.21
N GLU A 187 -9.20 -20.00 5.00
CA GLU A 187 -8.05 -19.83 5.86
C GLU A 187 -7.54 -18.39 5.83
N VAL A 188 -7.48 -17.77 4.64
CA VAL A 188 -7.08 -16.37 4.46
C VAL A 188 -8.10 -15.42 5.08
N ARG A 189 -9.40 -15.77 5.05
CA ARG A 189 -10.44 -15.01 5.76
C ARG A 189 -10.27 -15.07 7.28
N LYS A 190 -9.91 -16.22 7.84
CA LYS A 190 -9.58 -16.34 9.27
C LYS A 190 -8.34 -15.51 9.64
N ARG A 191 -7.32 -15.49 8.78
CA ARG A 191 -6.12 -14.65 8.97
C ARG A 191 -6.49 -13.17 8.98
N LYS A 192 -7.39 -12.72 8.10
CA LYS A 192 -7.95 -11.35 8.13
C LYS A 192 -8.61 -11.03 9.48
N ASP A 193 -9.39 -11.95 10.04
CA ASP A 193 -10.04 -11.74 11.34
C ASP A 193 -9.01 -11.58 12.48
N VAL A 194 -7.97 -12.42 12.49
CA VAL A 194 -6.83 -12.26 13.41
C VAL A 194 -6.10 -10.93 13.20
N LEU A 195 -5.85 -10.55 11.95
CA LEU A 195 -5.22 -9.28 11.61
C LEU A 195 -6.03 -8.09 12.16
N LYS A 196 -7.36 -8.08 12.00
CA LYS A 196 -8.23 -7.05 12.60
C LYS A 196 -8.07 -6.96 14.11
N VAL A 197 -8.02 -8.10 14.81
CA VAL A 197 -7.82 -8.15 16.27
C VAL A 197 -6.47 -7.56 16.66
N ILE A 198 -5.39 -7.96 15.99
CA ILE A 198 -4.03 -7.47 16.26
C ILE A 198 -3.93 -5.96 16.01
N LEU A 199 -4.57 -5.47 14.95
CA LEU A 199 -4.59 -4.07 14.59
C LEU A 199 -5.62 -3.26 15.37
N ASN A 200 -6.39 -3.84 16.29
CA ASN A 200 -7.51 -3.19 17.00
C ASN A 200 -8.48 -2.50 16.02
N ILE A 201 -8.99 -3.28 15.07
CA ILE A 201 -10.02 -2.89 14.10
C ILE A 201 -11.30 -3.67 14.45
N PRO A 202 -12.45 -3.01 14.66
CA PRO A 202 -13.71 -3.69 14.99
C PRO A 202 -14.15 -4.61 13.85
N GLY A 203 -14.84 -5.70 14.21
CA GLY A 203 -15.34 -6.73 13.29
C GLY A 203 -16.70 -6.38 12.72
#